data_AF-A0A4Z0L295-F1
#
_entry.id   AF-A0A4Z0L295-F1
#
_cell.length_a   1.000
_cell.length_b   1.000
_cell.length_c   1.000
_cell.angle_alpha   90.00
_cell.angle_beta   90.00
_cell.angle_gamma   90.00
#
_symmetry.space_group_name_H-M   'P 1'
#
loop_
_entity.id
_entity.type
_entity.pdbx_description
1 polymer ?
#
loop_
_entity_poly.entity_id
_entity_poly.type
_entity_poly.pdbx_seq_one_letter_code
_entity_poly.pdbx_strand_id
1 'polypeptide(L)' 'MTEDDLYSMLAPLAGGQVYPYVAPLGSDGQPSISPPWVIFSLISDVTADVLCGQAESNVSVQVDVYALPI' A
#
# COMPACT_ATOMS: atom_id res chain seq x y z
N MET A 1 3.95 11.97 3.04
CA MET A 1 4.21 10.51 3.03
C MET A 1 3.90 10.01 1.63
N THR A 2 4.80 9.24 1.04
CA THR A 2 4.76 8.77 -0.36
C THR A 2 4.68 7.25 -0.41
N GLU A 3 4.49 6.67 -1.60
CA GLU A 3 4.57 5.21 -1.75
C GLU A 3 5.95 4.65 -1.38
N ASP A 4 7.04 5.40 -1.58
CA ASP A 4 8.40 4.95 -1.24
C ASP A 4 8.58 4.80 0.28
N ASP A 5 8.06 5.78 1.03
CA ASP A 5 8.04 5.74 2.51
C ASP A 5 7.28 4.48 2.99
N LEU A 6 6.10 4.22 2.42
CA LEU A 6 5.28 3.05 2.77
C LEU A 6 5.94 1.74 2.36
N TYR A 7 6.51 1.69 1.16
CA TYR A 7 7.22 0.51 0.67
C TYR A 7 8.39 0.16 1.58
N SER A 8 9.21 1.15 1.97
CA SER A 8 10.34 0.91 2.88
C SER A 8 9.91 0.33 4.22
N MET A 9 8.72 0.68 4.72
CA MET A 9 8.17 0.14 5.97
C MET A 9 7.59 -1.27 5.81
N LEU A 10 6.94 -1.54 4.68
CA LEU A 10 6.22 -2.79 4.43
C LEU A 10 7.08 -3.88 3.80
N ALA A 11 8.16 -3.52 3.09
CA ALA A 11 9.03 -4.44 2.36
C ALA A 11 9.51 -5.68 3.13
N PRO A 12 9.73 -5.65 4.47
CA PRO A 12 10.10 -6.86 5.21
C PRO A 12 8.98 -7.91 5.34
N LEU A 13 7.72 -7.54 5.07
CA LEU A 13 6.57 -8.43 5.20
C LEU A 13 6.46 -9.40 4.02
N ALA A 14 5.76 -10.52 4.23
CA ALA A 14 5.39 -11.47 3.17
C ALA A 14 6.57 -11.95 2.28
N GLY A 15 7.78 -12.02 2.84
CA GLY A 15 8.99 -12.38 2.10
C GLY A 15 9.39 -11.39 1.01
N GLY A 16 8.98 -10.12 1.13
CA GLY A 16 9.23 -9.08 0.13
C GLY A 16 8.15 -8.97 -0.95
N GLN A 17 7.09 -9.79 -0.89
CA GLN A 17 5.97 -9.73 -1.85
C GLN A 17 5.00 -8.60 -1.46
N VAL A 18 5.43 -7.36 -1.70
CA VAL A 18 4.70 -6.14 -1.37
C VAL A 18 4.60 -5.28 -2.63
N TYR A 19 3.37 -4.89 -2.99
CA TYR A 19 3.11 -4.21 -4.26
C TYR A 19 2.21 -2.98 -4.08
N PRO A 20 2.52 -1.85 -4.73
CA PRO A 20 1.63 -0.69 -4.73
C PRO A 20 0.44 -0.96 -5.67
N TYR A 21 -0.77 -0.68 -5.19
CA TYR A 21 -2.07 -0.72 -5.89
C TYR A 21 -2.55 -2.08 -6.43
N VAL A 22 -1.67 -2.92 -6.99
CA VAL A 22 -2.04 -4.17 -7.63
C VAL A 22 -0.91 -5.20 -7.57
N ALA A 23 -1.27 -6.47 -7.37
CA ALA A 23 -0.32 -7.58 -7.47
C ALA A 23 0.09 -7.81 -8.94
N PRO A 24 1.29 -8.36 -9.21
CA PRO A 24 1.68 -8.79 -10.55
C PRO A 24 0.64 -9.76 -11.11
N LEU A 25 0.19 -9.52 -12.35
CA LEU A 25 -0.82 -10.33 -13.03
C LEU A 25 -0.20 -11.19 -14.14
N GLY A 26 -0.74 -12.39 -14.33
CA GLY A 26 -0.45 -13.26 -15.46
C GLY A 26 -1.25 -12.89 -16.71
N SER A 27 -1.03 -13.63 -17.81
CA SER A 27 -1.76 -13.44 -19.07
C SER A 27 -3.27 -13.75 -18.96
N ASP A 28 -3.67 -14.43 -17.90
CA ASP A 28 -5.05 -14.76 -17.55
C ASP A 28 -5.71 -13.72 -16.62
N GLY A 29 -4.98 -12.66 -16.25
CA GLY A 29 -5.46 -11.60 -15.36
C GLY A 29 -5.50 -11.97 -13.88
N GLN A 30 -5.02 -13.16 -13.51
CA GLN A 30 -4.90 -13.59 -12.12
C GLN A 30 -3.52 -13.21 -11.55
N PRO A 31 -3.37 -13.12 -10.22
CA PRO A 31 -2.06 -12.89 -9.61
C PRO A 31 -1.04 -13.96 -10.04
N SER A 32 0.12 -13.53 -10.54
CA SER A 32 1.22 -14.41 -10.98
C SER A 32 2.20 -14.77 -9.86
N ILE A 33 1.79 -14.53 -8.61
CA ILE A 33 2.57 -14.74 -7.38
C ILE A 33 1.81 -15.67 -6.43
N SER A 34 2.52 -16.26 -5.48
CA SER A 34 1.94 -17.16 -4.48
C SER A 34 1.81 -16.48 -3.11
N PRO A 35 0.74 -16.74 -2.33
CA PRO A 35 0.60 -16.13 -1.00
C PRO A 35 1.73 -16.57 -0.06
N PRO A 36 2.08 -15.75 0.95
CA PRO A 36 1.43 -14.47 1.28
C PRO A 36 1.95 -13.31 0.43
N TRP A 37 1.09 -12.31 0.17
CA TRP A 37 1.52 -11.02 -0.38
C TRP A 37 0.69 -9.87 0.21
N VAL A 38 1.23 -8.66 0.08
CA VAL A 38 0.61 -7.42 0.56
C VAL A 38 0.42 -6.46 -0.60
N ILE A 39 -0.75 -5.82 -0.67
CA ILE A 39 -1.01 -4.68 -1.54
C ILE A 39 -1.20 -3.46 -0.65
N PHE A 40 -0.65 -2.32 -1.03
CA PHE A 40 -0.92 -1.05 -0.35
C PHE A 40 -1.33 0.04 -1.36
N SER A 41 -2.21 0.95 -0.95
CA SER A 41 -2.70 2.04 -1.79
C SER A 41 -2.82 3.34 -1.00
N LEU A 42 -2.39 4.44 -1.60
CA LEU A 42 -2.68 5.79 -1.11
C LEU A 42 -4.07 6.19 -1.60
N ILE A 43 -5.02 6.40 -0.68
CA ILE A 43 -6.43 6.66 -1.02
C ILE A 43 -6.70 8.16 -1.20
N SER A 44 -6.05 9.00 -0.40
CA SER A 44 -6.19 10.45 -0.49
C SER A 44 -5.12 11.18 0.31
N ASP A 45 -4.72 12.35 -0.21
CA ASP A 45 -3.93 13.37 0.46
C ASP A 45 -4.86 14.57 0.70
N VAL A 46 -5.30 14.77 1.95
CA VAL A 46 -6.06 15.97 2.31
C VAL A 46 -5.08 16.96 2.90
N THR A 47 -4.71 17.97 2.12
CA THR A 47 -4.02 19.16 2.62
C THR A 47 -5.06 20.25 2.84
N ALA A 48 -5.32 20.59 4.09
CA ALA A 48 -6.12 21.77 4.44
C ALA A 48 -5.16 22.89 4.85
N ASP A 49 -5.13 23.97 4.06
CA ASP A 49 -4.33 25.15 4.40
C ASP A 49 -5.09 26.00 5.44
N VAL A 50 -4.43 26.31 6.55
CA VAL A 50 -5.02 27.08 7.65
C VAL A 50 -4.35 28.44 7.73
N LEU A 51 -5.14 29.51 7.69
CA LEU A 51 -4.65 30.91 7.66
C LEU A 51 -3.71 31.27 8.84
N CYS A 52 -3.79 30.59 10.00
CA CYS A 52 -2.96 30.83 11.19
C CYS A 52 -2.77 29.58 12.09
N GLY A 53 -2.53 28.37 11.56
CA GLY A 53 -2.38 27.13 12.37
C GLY A 53 -1.38 26.11 11.81
N GLN A 54 -1.19 24.96 12.48
CA GLN A 54 -0.48 23.82 11.88
C GLN A 54 -1.33 23.27 10.74
N ALA A 55 -0.76 23.21 9.53
CA ALA A 55 -1.39 22.55 8.40
C ALA A 55 -1.64 21.07 8.77
N GLU A 56 -2.91 20.68 8.85
CA GLU A 56 -3.28 19.28 9.02
C GLU A 56 -3.04 18.58 7.68
N SER A 57 -2.05 17.68 7.66
CA SER A 57 -1.84 16.74 6.56
C SER A 57 -2.34 15.38 7.03
N ASN A 58 -3.41 14.90 6.40
CA ASN A 58 -3.94 13.56 6.63
C ASN A 58 -3.73 12.71 5.38
N VAL A 59 -3.04 11.58 5.57
CA VAL A 59 -2.82 10.58 4.53
C VAL A 59 -3.56 9.32 4.92
N SER A 60 -4.49 8.88 4.08
CA SER A 60 -5.21 7.62 4.26
C SER A 60 -4.58 6.53 3.41
N VAL A 61 -4.20 5.42 4.05
CA VAL A 61 -3.56 4.27 3.41
C VAL A 61 -4.45 3.04 3.59
N GLN A 62 -4.68 2.30 2.50
CA GLN A 62 -5.27 0.97 2.55
C GLN A 62 -4.17 -0.08 2.41
N VAL A 63 -4.24 -1.13 3.23
CA VAL A 63 -3.33 -2.29 3.17
C VAL A 63 -4.14 -3.57 3.14
N ASP A 64 -4.01 -4.33 2.06
CA ASP A 64 -4.70 -5.59 1.82
C ASP A 64 -3.69 -6.75 1.91
N VAL A 65 -4.00 -7.76 2.72
CA VAL A 65 -3.13 -8.93 2.94
C VAL A 65 -3.81 -10.19 2.46
N TYR A 66 -3.12 -10.93 1.59
CA TYR A 66 -3.61 -12.16 1.01
C TYR A 66 -2.75 -13.32 1.49
N ALA A 67 -3.38 -14.34 2.08
CA ALA A 67 -2.70 -15.51 2.63
C ALA A 67 -3.53 -16.78 2.40
N LEU A 68 -2.89 -17.94 2.52
CA LEU A 68 -3.60 -19.23 2.50
C LEU A 68 -4.25 -19.49 3.87
N PRO A 69 -5.41 -20.18 3.89
CA PRO A 69 -5.98 -20.68 5.14
C PRO A 69 -5.03 -21.69 5.80
N ILE A 70 -5.04 -21.70 7.13
CA ILE A 70 -4.32 -22.68 7.96
C ILE A 70 -5.06 -24.02 8.01
#